data_AF-A0A5C9STG6-F1
#
_entry.id   AF-A0A5C9STG6-F1
#
_cell.length_a   1.000
_cell.length_b   1.000
_cell.length_c   1.000
_cell.angle_alpha   90.00
_cell.angle_beta   90.00
_cell.angle_gamma   90.00
#
_symmetry.space_group_name_H-M   'P 1'
#
loop_
_entity.id
_entity.type
_entity.pdbx_description
1 polymer ?
#
loop_
_entity_poly.entity_id
_entity_poly.type
_entity_poly.pdbx_seq_one_letter_code
_entity_poly.pdbx_strand_id
1 'polypeptide(L)'
;MGLDTAYIPARKQDIDFFVGDVIREPDLLDSRIQLITQSKKDREFLRQSVYANILSENEEQYFDKCLGYSACSILTYLHPYYYDRGRSLMDMLSNEGGLPQSISVLFDDFSLCFPNVKHSGDSYDINYRSGIYIKEDNVGKLFRLLSDKELWEDLNLDESSGLLSALKYAEKHGTGIVEVFDIHIPMTGEFYSSMFNLRAAYLNNLDNELAECDCVNTGFTIGIPVPSSSIITFDDLGKIIYEWMDNEYLLPMHENSPVKDKKIQGVIYMSLIYEDTTPIIIIGTKQNVFIHDADDYFEKLRLSLFECLNQHNLDINFFISTHGEGEVPEEIRSIEEAEVLYRMKPSFIFGGHEWFFIFDKQCIEMNLSLKGNLEVLLNGNKIDQYKVSLSKEHRTVYFSDGNWYTILVKNTNVFSGELDIKLHKGLFLQAHFKLLQGSKVYPKLKNLLLKLGEMLTIIFFIMIFILPRPFTMLPLLILLITMYKYNKRHHLMLIPVEGVNDSDDYE
;
A
#
# COMPACT_ATOMS: atom_id res chain seq x y z
N MET A 1 28.42 4.78 -32.70
CA MET A 1 27.47 4.59 -31.57
C MET A 1 26.12 4.37 -32.19
N GLY A 2 25.32 3.41 -31.69
CA GLY A 2 24.00 3.14 -32.25
C GLY A 2 23.01 4.25 -31.91
N LEU A 3 22.11 4.54 -32.84
CA LEU A 3 21.04 5.53 -32.70
C LEU A 3 19.92 5.02 -31.78
N ASP A 4 19.52 5.79 -30.78
CA ASP A 4 18.45 5.37 -29.85
C ASP A 4 17.09 5.78 -30.46
N THR A 5 16.36 4.80 -30.99
CA THR A 5 15.15 5.01 -31.81
C THR A 5 13.92 4.44 -31.11
N ALA A 6 12.78 5.13 -31.23
CA ALA A 6 11.49 4.66 -30.77
C ALA A 6 10.45 4.70 -31.89
N TYR A 7 9.59 3.69 -31.90
CA TYR A 7 8.47 3.53 -32.83
C TYR A 7 7.17 3.67 -32.05
N ILE A 8 6.37 4.65 -32.42
CA ILE A 8 5.15 5.04 -31.73
C ILE A 8 3.95 4.69 -32.60
N PRO A 9 3.18 3.65 -32.25
CA PRO A 9 1.90 3.39 -32.88
C PRO A 9 0.95 4.56 -32.62
N ALA A 10 0.52 5.23 -33.68
CA ALA A 10 -0.34 6.42 -33.57
C ALA A 10 -1.29 6.51 -34.76
N ARG A 11 -2.57 6.79 -34.50
CA ARG A 11 -3.53 7.12 -35.56
C ARG A 11 -3.39 8.57 -35.95
N LYS A 12 -3.66 8.88 -37.22
CA LYS A 12 -3.77 10.27 -37.66
C LYS A 12 -4.76 11.09 -36.83
N GLN A 13 -5.86 10.46 -36.43
CA GLN A 13 -6.88 11.06 -35.58
C GLN A 13 -6.35 11.44 -34.19
N ASP A 14 -5.49 10.60 -33.60
CA ASP A 14 -4.88 10.88 -32.29
C ASP A 14 -3.93 12.07 -32.39
N ILE A 15 -3.14 12.13 -33.47
CA ILE A 15 -2.25 13.26 -33.77
C ILE A 15 -3.08 14.56 -33.91
N ASP A 16 -4.16 14.52 -34.68
CA ASP A 16 -5.02 15.68 -34.88
C ASP A 16 -5.71 16.12 -33.58
N PHE A 17 -6.16 15.19 -32.74
CA PHE A 17 -6.93 15.47 -31.53
C PHE A 17 -6.08 15.93 -30.35
N PHE A 18 -4.91 15.31 -30.12
CA PHE A 18 -4.06 15.63 -28.96
C PHE A 18 -3.05 16.73 -29.24
N VAL A 19 -2.64 16.90 -30.50
CA VAL A 19 -1.63 17.90 -30.89
C VAL A 19 -2.29 18.97 -31.77
N GLY A 20 -2.90 18.58 -32.88
CA GLY A 20 -3.47 19.51 -33.85
C GLY A 20 -4.55 20.45 -33.28
N ASP A 21 -5.47 19.92 -32.46
CA ASP A 21 -6.53 20.70 -31.82
C ASP A 21 -5.97 21.72 -30.84
N VAL A 22 -4.97 21.35 -30.03
CA VAL A 22 -4.36 22.25 -29.05
C VAL A 22 -3.60 23.39 -29.75
N ILE A 23 -2.96 23.12 -30.88
CA ILE A 23 -2.32 24.17 -31.70
C ILE A 23 -3.36 25.16 -32.23
N ARG A 24 -4.54 24.66 -32.65
CA ARG A 24 -5.62 25.50 -33.19
C ARG A 24 -6.39 26.25 -32.09
N GLU A 25 -6.57 25.62 -30.94
CA GLU A 25 -7.38 26.09 -29.82
C GLU A 25 -6.68 25.73 -28.49
N PRO A 26 -5.76 26.60 -28.01
CA PRO A 26 -4.95 26.33 -26.81
C PRO A 26 -5.76 26.09 -25.52
N ASP A 27 -6.99 26.61 -25.45
CA ASP A 27 -7.88 26.42 -24.30
C ASP A 27 -8.28 24.94 -24.08
N LEU A 28 -8.09 24.07 -25.09
CA LEU A 28 -8.33 22.63 -24.97
C LEU A 28 -7.24 21.89 -24.18
N LEU A 29 -6.08 22.51 -23.94
CA LEU A 29 -4.87 21.90 -23.37
C LEU A 29 -5.15 21.06 -22.12
N ASP A 30 -5.81 21.64 -21.12
CA ASP A 30 -6.04 20.96 -19.84
C ASP A 30 -6.97 19.77 -19.99
N SER A 31 -7.98 19.86 -20.87
CA SER A 31 -8.89 18.75 -21.16
C SER A 31 -8.17 17.60 -21.87
N ARG A 32 -7.21 17.91 -22.76
CA ARG A 32 -6.42 16.90 -23.47
C ARG A 32 -5.43 16.22 -22.54
N ILE A 33 -4.71 16.97 -21.70
CA ILE A 33 -3.79 16.42 -20.71
C ILE A 33 -4.49 15.44 -19.75
N GLN A 34 -5.73 15.73 -19.34
CA GLN A 34 -6.50 14.83 -18.47
C GLN A 34 -6.83 13.49 -19.11
N LEU A 35 -6.95 13.43 -20.44
CA LEU A 35 -7.20 12.21 -21.20
C LEU A 35 -5.92 11.42 -21.51
N ILE A 36 -4.75 12.07 -21.43
CA ILE A 36 -3.46 11.46 -21.77
C ILE A 36 -2.91 10.64 -20.60
N THR A 37 -2.97 11.17 -19.38
CA THR A 37 -2.33 10.55 -18.21
C THR A 37 -3.11 10.83 -16.93
N GLN A 38 -3.08 9.87 -16.01
CA GLN A 38 -3.60 10.02 -14.65
C GLN A 38 -2.55 10.57 -13.68
N SER A 39 -1.27 10.46 -14.02
CA SER A 39 -0.14 10.94 -13.20
C SER A 39 -0.09 12.46 -13.12
N LYS A 40 -0.21 13.00 -11.91
CA LYS A 40 -0.13 14.44 -11.67
C LYS A 40 1.20 15.02 -12.13
N LYS A 41 2.30 14.30 -11.84
CA LYS A 41 3.66 14.66 -12.27
C LYS A 41 3.76 14.74 -13.79
N ASP A 42 3.22 13.75 -14.50
CA ASP A 42 3.27 13.73 -15.97
C ASP A 42 2.37 14.82 -16.57
N ARG A 43 1.20 15.10 -15.97
CA ARG A 43 0.36 16.24 -16.39
C ARG A 43 1.11 17.58 -16.29
N GLU A 44 1.88 17.76 -15.23
CA GLU A 44 2.67 18.97 -15.04
C GLU A 44 3.82 19.06 -16.06
N PHE A 45 4.54 17.96 -16.27
CA PHE A 45 5.59 17.87 -17.29
C PHE A 45 5.06 18.12 -18.71
N LEU A 46 3.96 17.47 -19.10
CA LEU A 46 3.32 17.68 -20.39
C LEU A 46 2.93 19.15 -20.57
N ARG A 47 2.34 19.77 -19.54
CA ARG A 47 1.92 21.19 -19.60
C ARG A 47 3.11 22.13 -19.72
N GLN A 48 4.10 22.00 -18.84
CA GLN A 48 5.17 22.98 -18.66
C GLN A 48 6.33 22.79 -19.63
N SER A 49 6.54 21.57 -20.15
CA SER A 49 7.69 21.25 -21.00
C SER A 49 7.26 20.91 -22.42
N VAL A 50 6.31 19.99 -22.62
CA VAL A 50 6.01 19.46 -23.96
C VAL A 50 5.04 20.36 -24.74
N TYR A 51 3.86 20.64 -24.18
CA TYR A 51 2.89 21.52 -24.82
C TYR A 51 3.33 22.98 -24.85
N ALA A 52 4.13 23.43 -23.88
CA ALA A 52 4.73 24.76 -23.90
C ALA A 52 5.63 24.97 -25.12
N ASN A 53 6.39 23.94 -25.54
CA ASN A 53 7.20 23.98 -26.76
C ASN A 53 6.30 24.06 -28.01
N ILE A 54 5.24 23.26 -28.06
CA ILE A 54 4.29 23.26 -29.19
C ILE A 54 3.61 24.62 -29.37
N LEU A 55 3.19 25.25 -28.26
CA LEU A 55 2.48 26.53 -28.27
C LEU A 55 3.39 27.74 -28.50
N SER A 56 4.71 27.58 -28.33
CA SER A 56 5.70 28.64 -28.60
C SER A 56 6.37 28.53 -29.98
N GLU A 57 6.00 27.52 -30.76
CA GLU A 57 6.59 27.24 -32.08
C GLU A 57 6.36 28.37 -33.09
N ASN A 58 7.38 28.65 -33.90
CA ASN A 58 7.31 29.62 -34.99
C ASN A 58 8.14 29.20 -36.22
N GLU A 59 8.03 29.97 -37.31
CA GLU A 59 8.68 29.68 -38.61
C GLU A 59 10.23 29.70 -38.57
N GLU A 60 10.87 30.14 -37.48
CA GLU A 60 12.35 30.11 -37.34
C GLU A 60 12.86 28.77 -36.77
N GLN A 61 11.97 27.91 -36.27
CA GLN A 61 12.30 26.63 -35.65
C GLN A 61 12.12 25.47 -36.63
N TYR A 62 13.00 24.47 -36.52
CA TYR A 62 12.94 23.25 -37.33
C TYR A 62 11.81 22.35 -36.82
N PHE A 63 10.94 21.93 -37.73
CA PHE A 63 9.77 21.11 -37.39
C PHE A 63 10.16 19.90 -36.53
N ASP A 64 11.13 19.10 -36.99
CA ASP A 64 11.41 17.83 -36.33
C ASP A 64 11.89 17.97 -34.89
N LYS A 65 12.66 19.02 -34.59
CA LYS A 65 13.26 19.23 -33.27
C LYS A 65 12.30 19.87 -32.27
N CYS A 66 11.27 20.54 -32.76
CA CYS A 66 10.35 21.29 -31.93
C CYS A 66 8.96 20.64 -31.95
N LEU A 67 8.12 21.00 -32.92
CA LEU A 67 6.75 20.46 -33.03
C LEU A 67 6.75 18.94 -33.19
N GLY A 68 7.58 18.40 -34.09
CA GLY A 68 7.65 16.97 -34.40
C GLY A 68 8.02 16.13 -33.18
N TYR A 69 9.16 16.43 -32.53
CA TYR A 69 9.59 15.74 -31.33
C TYR A 69 8.58 15.87 -30.18
N SER A 70 8.05 17.08 -29.93
CA SER A 70 7.08 17.31 -28.85
C SER A 70 5.75 16.59 -29.11
N ALA A 71 5.33 16.49 -30.37
CA ALA A 71 4.17 15.69 -30.76
C ALA A 71 4.41 14.21 -30.47
N CYS A 72 5.58 13.67 -30.86
CA CYS A 72 5.96 12.30 -30.52
C CYS A 72 5.96 12.06 -29.00
N SER A 73 6.49 12.98 -28.20
CA SER A 73 6.45 12.93 -26.72
C SER A 73 5.04 12.89 -26.14
N ILE A 74 4.04 13.46 -26.81
CA ILE A 74 2.63 13.32 -26.39
C ILE A 74 2.10 11.94 -26.76
N LEU A 75 2.37 11.50 -27.99
CA LEU A 75 1.83 10.25 -28.54
C LEU A 75 2.30 9.00 -27.76
N THR A 76 3.49 9.05 -27.16
CA THR A 76 3.99 7.93 -26.32
C THR A 76 3.20 7.70 -25.05
N TYR A 77 2.36 8.64 -24.60
CA TYR A 77 1.46 8.44 -23.48
C TYR A 77 0.16 7.72 -23.88
N LEU A 78 -0.19 7.68 -25.17
CA LEU A 78 -1.46 7.12 -25.63
C LEU A 78 -1.43 5.60 -25.75
N HIS A 79 -0.32 5.05 -26.24
CA HIS A 79 -0.16 3.62 -26.56
C HIS A 79 1.23 3.13 -26.15
N PRO A 80 1.44 1.81 -26.05
CA PRO A 80 2.78 1.25 -25.93
C PRO A 80 3.66 1.70 -27.10
N TYR A 81 4.89 2.12 -26.81
CA TYR A 81 5.88 2.50 -27.82
C TYR A 81 7.14 1.66 -27.67
N TYR A 82 7.82 1.43 -28.79
CA TYR A 82 8.80 0.37 -28.90
C TYR A 82 10.18 0.94 -29.19
N TYR A 83 11.13 0.64 -28.32
CA TYR A 83 12.51 1.09 -28.42
C TYR A 83 13.38 0.08 -29.18
N ASP A 84 14.31 0.60 -29.98
CA ASP A 84 15.35 -0.17 -30.65
C ASP A 84 16.66 0.65 -30.73
N ARG A 85 17.82 -0.02 -30.75
CA ARG A 85 19.13 0.65 -30.83
C ARG A 85 19.86 0.34 -32.13
N GLY A 86 20.24 1.38 -32.86
CA GLY A 86 21.00 1.27 -34.11
C GLY A 86 20.15 0.89 -35.33
N ARG A 87 18.83 0.98 -35.22
CA ARG A 87 17.87 0.69 -36.29
C ARG A 87 16.94 1.88 -36.43
N SER A 88 17.04 2.55 -37.58
CA SER A 88 16.18 3.65 -37.97
C SER A 88 15.65 3.41 -39.37
N LEU A 89 14.35 3.60 -39.56
CA LEU A 89 13.73 3.56 -40.87
C LEU A 89 14.23 4.72 -41.75
N MET A 90 14.47 5.89 -41.16
CA MET A 90 15.10 7.02 -41.85
C MET A 90 16.53 6.70 -42.34
N ASP A 91 17.33 5.98 -41.53
CA ASP A 91 18.66 5.51 -41.97
C ASP A 91 18.57 4.43 -43.06
N MET A 92 17.54 3.57 -43.01
CA MET A 92 17.29 2.56 -44.04
C MET A 92 16.92 3.18 -45.41
N LEU A 93 16.35 4.39 -45.42
CA LEU A 93 16.07 5.17 -46.63
C LEU A 93 17.30 5.90 -47.17
N SER A 94 18.25 6.25 -46.30
CA SER A 94 19.34 7.20 -46.61
C SER A 94 20.65 6.52 -47.05
N ASN A 95 20.83 5.22 -46.82
CA ASN A 95 22.06 4.50 -47.14
C ASN A 95 22.09 3.94 -48.59
N GLU A 96 23.29 3.89 -49.21
CA GLU A 96 23.52 3.46 -50.60
C GLU A 96 23.18 1.98 -50.90
N GLY A 97 22.83 1.19 -49.89
CA GLY A 97 22.25 -0.16 -50.01
C GLY A 97 20.76 -0.23 -49.61
N GLY A 98 20.06 0.90 -49.65
CA GLY A 98 18.77 1.15 -49.00
C GLY A 98 17.63 0.22 -49.40
N LEU A 99 16.52 0.35 -48.66
CA LEU A 99 15.29 -0.38 -48.93
C LEU A 99 14.89 -0.23 -50.42
N PRO A 100 14.39 -1.29 -51.08
CA PRO A 100 13.87 -1.19 -52.43
C PRO A 100 12.90 -0.02 -52.58
N GLN A 101 12.92 0.66 -53.73
CA GLN A 101 12.05 1.83 -53.99
C GLN A 101 10.55 1.51 -53.83
N SER A 102 10.16 0.24 -53.92
CA SER A 102 8.81 -0.25 -53.61
C SER A 102 8.43 -0.17 -52.13
N ILE A 103 9.40 -0.06 -51.23
CA ILE A 103 9.21 0.12 -49.79
C ILE A 103 9.29 1.60 -49.44
N SER A 104 10.15 2.39 -50.12
CA SER A 104 10.28 3.82 -49.83
C SER A 104 8.97 4.61 -50.02
N VAL A 105 8.10 4.14 -50.92
CA VAL A 105 6.76 4.73 -51.16
C VAL A 105 5.76 4.49 -50.01
N LEU A 106 6.11 3.68 -49.01
CA LEU A 106 5.26 3.42 -47.84
C LEU A 106 5.42 4.47 -46.74
N PHE A 107 6.49 5.27 -46.80
CA PHE A 107 6.84 6.27 -45.81
C PHE A 107 6.43 7.67 -46.26
N ASP A 108 5.98 8.47 -45.30
CA ASP A 108 5.64 9.87 -45.45
C ASP A 108 6.47 10.70 -44.45
N ASP A 109 6.72 11.97 -44.77
CA ASP A 109 7.28 12.89 -43.78
C ASP A 109 6.26 13.12 -42.68
N PHE A 110 6.71 13.11 -41.41
CA PHE A 110 5.81 13.32 -40.29
C PHE A 110 5.16 14.71 -40.31
N SER A 111 5.83 15.70 -40.89
CA SER A 111 5.32 17.07 -41.09
C SER A 111 4.02 17.13 -41.90
N LEU A 112 3.77 16.16 -42.79
CA LEU A 112 2.52 16.05 -43.54
C LEU A 112 1.30 15.83 -42.64
N CYS A 113 1.52 15.45 -41.38
CA CYS A 113 0.46 15.39 -40.38
C CYS A 113 -0.02 16.76 -39.90
N PHE A 114 0.70 17.85 -40.19
CA PHE A 114 0.41 19.19 -39.66
C PHE A 114 0.28 20.25 -40.77
N PRO A 115 -0.59 20.05 -41.79
CA PRO A 115 -0.62 20.89 -42.99
C PRO A 115 -1.07 22.34 -42.73
N ASN A 116 -1.69 22.60 -41.58
CA ASN A 116 -2.20 23.92 -41.19
C ASN A 116 -1.26 24.66 -40.23
N VAL A 117 -0.12 24.05 -39.86
CA VAL A 117 0.84 24.65 -38.92
C VAL A 117 2.03 25.19 -39.71
N LYS A 118 2.44 26.41 -39.38
CA LYS A 118 3.58 27.07 -40.01
C LYS A 118 4.86 26.65 -39.31
N HIS A 119 5.77 26.02 -40.03
CA HIS A 119 7.07 25.59 -39.52
C HIS A 119 8.12 25.65 -40.64
N SER A 120 9.40 25.63 -40.27
CA SER A 120 10.50 25.44 -41.23
C SER A 120 10.92 23.97 -41.31
N GLY A 121 11.77 23.64 -42.28
CA GLY A 121 12.12 22.25 -42.66
C GLY A 121 12.86 21.44 -41.59
N ASP A 122 13.65 20.48 -42.05
CA ASP A 122 14.20 19.43 -41.19
C ASP A 122 15.52 19.83 -40.52
N SER A 123 15.77 19.28 -39.33
CA SER A 123 17.05 19.47 -38.64
C SER A 123 18.11 18.49 -39.15
N TYR A 124 19.34 18.98 -39.35
CA TYR A 124 20.49 18.11 -39.62
C TYR A 124 20.99 17.35 -38.37
N ASP A 125 20.52 17.72 -37.18
CA ASP A 125 20.81 17.03 -35.92
C ASP A 125 19.82 15.87 -35.73
N ILE A 126 20.34 14.68 -35.45
CA ILE A 126 19.55 13.46 -35.28
C ILE A 126 18.95 13.32 -33.88
N ASN A 127 19.45 14.09 -32.92
CA ASN A 127 18.99 14.00 -31.54
C ASN A 127 17.73 14.85 -31.36
N TYR A 128 16.78 14.32 -30.59
CA TYR A 128 15.51 14.99 -30.27
C TYR A 128 14.71 15.38 -31.50
N ARG A 129 14.64 14.50 -32.51
CA ARG A 129 13.92 14.78 -33.76
C ARG A 129 12.86 13.73 -34.03
N SER A 130 11.74 14.11 -34.65
CA SER A 130 10.88 13.15 -35.34
C SER A 130 11.56 12.60 -36.60
N GLY A 131 11.26 11.34 -36.91
CA GLY A 131 11.67 10.69 -38.16
C GLY A 131 10.49 10.63 -39.13
N ILE A 132 10.32 9.47 -39.73
CA ILE A 132 9.28 9.23 -40.72
C ILE A 132 7.96 8.73 -40.12
N TYR A 133 6.89 8.84 -40.90
CA TYR A 133 5.57 8.31 -40.58
C TYR A 133 5.14 7.23 -41.58
N ILE A 134 4.52 6.17 -41.07
CA ILE A 134 3.87 5.13 -41.86
C ILE A 134 2.38 5.18 -41.57
N LYS A 135 1.59 5.51 -42.61
CA LYS A 135 0.13 5.50 -42.53
C LYS A 135 -0.43 4.11 -42.25
N GLU A 136 -1.59 4.07 -41.62
CA GLU A 136 -2.33 2.87 -41.23
C GLU A 136 -2.43 1.86 -42.39
N ASP A 137 -2.79 2.33 -43.59
CA ASP A 137 -2.97 1.51 -44.80
C ASP A 137 -1.66 0.85 -45.32
N ASN A 138 -0.51 1.35 -44.87
CA ASN A 138 0.81 0.88 -45.28
C ASN A 138 1.51 0.01 -44.22
N VAL A 139 1.06 0.05 -42.96
CA VAL A 139 1.65 -0.72 -41.85
C VAL A 139 1.66 -2.22 -42.15
N GLY A 140 0.53 -2.81 -42.53
CA GLY A 140 0.46 -4.25 -42.81
C GLY A 140 1.32 -4.68 -44.01
N LYS A 141 1.54 -3.79 -45.00
CA LYS A 141 2.45 -4.05 -46.12
C LYS A 141 3.89 -4.05 -45.64
N LEU A 142 4.28 -3.04 -44.86
CA LEU A 142 5.62 -2.91 -44.31
C LEU A 142 5.94 -4.08 -43.35
N PHE A 143 4.99 -4.46 -42.50
CA PHE A 143 5.15 -5.59 -41.57
C PHE A 143 5.45 -6.90 -42.31
N ARG A 144 4.66 -7.23 -43.35
CA ARG A 144 4.89 -8.46 -44.13
C ARG A 144 6.22 -8.46 -44.86
N LEU A 145 6.64 -7.31 -45.38
CA LEU A 145 7.92 -7.16 -46.06
C LEU A 145 9.08 -7.36 -45.08
N LEU A 146 9.05 -6.69 -43.93
CA LEU A 146 10.10 -6.81 -42.91
C LEU A 146 10.07 -8.14 -42.14
N SER A 147 8.98 -8.91 -42.27
CA SER A 147 8.88 -10.28 -41.77
C SER A 147 9.34 -11.34 -42.77
N ASP A 148 9.69 -10.94 -44.00
CA ASP A 148 10.32 -11.84 -44.98
C ASP A 148 11.75 -12.16 -44.52
N LYS A 149 12.08 -13.45 -44.42
CA LYS A 149 13.34 -13.93 -43.88
C LYS A 149 14.56 -13.40 -44.65
N GLU A 150 14.48 -13.29 -45.97
CA GLU A 150 15.61 -12.79 -46.78
C GLU A 150 15.87 -11.30 -46.47
N LEU A 151 14.83 -10.48 -46.48
CA LEU A 151 14.95 -9.05 -46.17
C LEU A 151 15.29 -8.80 -44.70
N TRP A 152 14.79 -9.65 -43.80
CA TRP A 152 15.07 -9.60 -42.37
C TRP A 152 16.55 -9.87 -42.06
N GLU A 153 17.17 -10.86 -42.72
CA GLU A 153 18.60 -11.16 -42.61
C GLU A 153 19.45 -10.04 -43.23
N ASP A 154 19.05 -9.51 -44.39
CA ASP A 154 19.75 -8.41 -45.08
C ASP A 154 19.75 -7.11 -44.26
N LEU A 155 18.62 -6.82 -43.58
CA LEU A 155 18.50 -5.69 -42.67
C LEU A 155 19.10 -5.96 -41.29
N ASN A 156 19.54 -7.20 -41.03
CA ASN A 156 20.12 -7.64 -39.76
C ASN A 156 19.21 -7.33 -38.56
N LEU A 157 17.89 -7.51 -38.74
CA LEU A 157 16.91 -7.31 -37.67
C LEU A 157 17.01 -8.48 -36.68
N ASP A 158 16.97 -8.20 -35.38
CA ASP A 158 16.89 -9.25 -34.35
C ASP A 158 15.45 -9.80 -34.26
N GLU A 159 15.29 -11.05 -33.82
CA GLU A 159 13.95 -11.67 -33.66
C GLU A 159 13.11 -10.90 -32.62
N SER A 160 13.77 -10.23 -31.68
CA SER A 160 13.19 -9.37 -30.65
C SER A 160 13.29 -7.87 -31.00
N SER A 161 13.12 -7.49 -32.27
CA SER A 161 13.14 -6.08 -32.67
C SER A 161 11.92 -5.29 -32.16
N GLY A 162 12.17 -4.09 -31.64
CA GLY A 162 11.14 -3.13 -31.27
C GLY A 162 10.30 -2.71 -32.47
N LEU A 163 10.91 -2.52 -33.64
CA LEU A 163 10.24 -2.17 -34.89
C LEU A 163 9.21 -3.22 -35.32
N LEU A 164 9.59 -4.50 -35.34
CA LEU A 164 8.68 -5.58 -35.72
C LEU A 164 7.51 -5.71 -34.73
N SER A 165 7.80 -5.52 -33.44
CA SER A 165 6.77 -5.53 -32.40
C SER A 165 5.79 -4.36 -32.54
N ALA A 166 6.30 -3.16 -32.86
CA ALA A 166 5.48 -1.98 -33.15
C ALA A 166 4.59 -2.19 -34.38
N LEU A 167 5.13 -2.76 -35.46
CA LEU A 167 4.40 -3.09 -36.69
C LEU A 167 3.30 -4.10 -36.47
N LYS A 168 3.57 -5.15 -35.69
CA LYS A 168 2.59 -6.16 -35.28
C LYS A 168 1.47 -5.52 -34.45
N TYR A 169 1.81 -4.66 -33.48
CA TYR A 169 0.82 -3.93 -32.69
C TYR A 169 -0.03 -3.01 -33.57
N ALA A 170 0.61 -2.21 -34.43
CA ALA A 170 -0.06 -1.25 -35.28
C ALA A 170 -0.98 -1.91 -36.31
N GLU A 171 -0.59 -3.06 -36.89
CA GLU A 171 -1.46 -3.84 -37.78
C GLU A 171 -2.68 -4.36 -37.04
N LYS A 172 -2.49 -4.92 -35.84
CA LYS A 172 -3.58 -5.46 -35.00
C LYS A 172 -4.59 -4.38 -34.59
N HIS A 173 -4.11 -3.19 -34.24
CA HIS A 173 -4.92 -2.11 -33.68
C HIS A 173 -5.31 -1.05 -34.71
N GLY A 174 -4.90 -1.20 -35.97
CA GLY A 174 -5.22 -0.25 -37.04
C GLY A 174 -4.68 1.16 -36.75
N THR A 175 -3.39 1.24 -36.42
CA THR A 175 -2.68 2.52 -36.22
C THR A 175 -1.60 2.70 -37.29
N GLY A 176 -1.15 3.95 -37.50
CA GLY A 176 0.11 4.21 -38.16
C GLY A 176 1.29 3.99 -37.21
N ILE A 177 2.50 4.31 -37.67
CA ILE A 177 3.72 4.31 -36.85
C ILE A 177 4.51 5.58 -37.13
N VAL A 178 4.94 6.27 -36.07
CA VAL A 178 5.87 7.40 -36.14
C VAL A 178 7.20 6.97 -35.56
N GLU A 179 8.30 7.31 -36.24
CA GLU A 179 9.65 7.18 -35.72
C GLU A 179 10.07 8.44 -34.95
N VAL A 180 10.80 8.28 -33.85
CA VAL A 180 11.40 9.39 -33.09
C VAL A 180 12.73 8.96 -32.47
N PHE A 181 13.66 9.89 -32.33
CA PHE A 181 14.99 9.65 -31.78
C PHE A 181 15.15 10.29 -30.40
N ASP A 182 15.87 9.61 -29.50
CA ASP A 182 16.22 10.11 -28.15
C ASP A 182 15.01 10.54 -27.29
N ILE A 183 13.83 9.96 -27.50
CA ILE A 183 12.68 10.15 -26.58
C ILE A 183 12.89 9.43 -25.23
N HIS A 184 13.72 8.40 -25.25
CA HIS A 184 14.18 7.62 -24.10
C HIS A 184 15.64 7.24 -24.33
N ILE A 185 16.52 7.60 -23.41
CA ILE A 185 17.96 7.33 -23.50
C ILE A 185 18.38 6.42 -22.33
N PRO A 186 18.53 5.10 -22.55
CA PRO A 186 18.77 4.15 -21.46
C PRO A 186 20.10 4.36 -20.72
N MET A 187 21.10 4.99 -21.35
CA MET A 187 22.41 5.23 -20.73
C MET A 187 22.41 6.41 -19.74
N THR A 188 21.66 7.47 -20.03
CA THR A 188 21.60 8.68 -19.19
C THR A 188 20.40 8.66 -18.24
N GLY A 189 19.38 7.86 -18.55
CA GLY A 189 18.11 7.85 -17.81
C GLY A 189 17.21 9.04 -18.15
N GLU A 190 17.55 9.83 -19.16
CA GLU A 190 16.70 10.92 -19.65
C GLU A 190 15.44 10.36 -20.33
N PHE A 191 14.31 10.97 -19.99
CA PHE A 191 12.99 10.43 -20.31
C PHE A 191 12.01 11.57 -20.60
N TYR A 192 11.49 11.62 -21.84
CA TYR A 192 10.52 12.64 -22.31
C TYR A 192 9.17 12.00 -22.65
N SER A 193 8.70 11.07 -21.82
CA SER A 193 7.57 10.17 -22.08
C SER A 193 7.06 9.45 -20.80
N SER A 194 6.00 8.63 -20.89
CA SER A 194 5.63 7.68 -19.83
C SER A 194 6.50 6.43 -19.87
N MET A 195 7.20 6.13 -18.76
CA MET A 195 7.98 4.89 -18.62
C MET A 195 7.11 3.64 -18.66
N PHE A 196 5.85 3.76 -18.22
CA PHE A 196 4.91 2.64 -18.21
C PHE A 196 4.62 2.11 -19.62
N ASN A 197 4.55 2.99 -20.62
CA ASN A 197 4.27 2.63 -22.01
C ASN A 197 5.49 2.14 -22.80
N LEU A 198 6.70 2.21 -22.24
CA LEU A 198 7.91 1.77 -22.94
C LEU A 198 7.96 0.25 -23.13
N ARG A 199 8.29 -0.18 -24.33
CA ARG A 199 8.54 -1.58 -24.71
C ARG A 199 9.94 -1.71 -25.27
N ALA A 200 10.69 -2.66 -24.74
CA ALA A 200 12.05 -2.91 -25.21
C ALA A 200 12.45 -4.37 -24.98
N ALA A 201 13.28 -4.90 -25.88
CA ALA A 201 13.80 -6.26 -25.77
C ALA A 201 14.51 -6.51 -24.44
N TYR A 202 15.33 -5.55 -23.98
CA TYR A 202 16.07 -5.68 -22.71
C TYR A 202 15.18 -5.59 -21.46
N LEU A 203 13.91 -5.17 -21.61
CA LEU A 203 12.90 -5.20 -20.55
C LEU A 203 12.03 -6.46 -20.59
N ASN A 204 12.24 -7.36 -21.57
CA ASN A 204 11.45 -8.58 -21.78
C ASN A 204 9.92 -8.33 -21.83
N ASN A 205 9.50 -7.17 -22.36
CA ASN A 205 8.10 -6.74 -22.30
C ASN A 205 7.48 -6.44 -23.68
N LEU A 206 8.13 -6.81 -24.79
CA LEU A 206 7.68 -6.47 -26.16
C LEU A 206 6.24 -6.91 -26.48
N ASP A 207 5.76 -8.01 -25.89
CA ASP A 207 4.38 -8.49 -26.09
C ASP A 207 3.35 -7.87 -25.12
N ASN A 208 3.77 -6.98 -24.21
CA ASN A 208 2.84 -6.30 -23.30
C ASN A 208 2.10 -5.18 -24.05
N GLU A 209 0.79 -5.28 -24.16
CA GLU A 209 -0.04 -4.29 -24.86
C GLU A 209 -0.73 -3.27 -23.94
N LEU A 210 -0.53 -3.34 -22.61
CA LEU A 210 -1.20 -2.44 -21.67
C LEU A 210 -0.74 -0.99 -21.83
N ALA A 211 -1.68 -0.06 -21.97
CA ALA A 211 -1.38 1.36 -21.93
C ALA A 211 -1.65 1.95 -20.54
N GLU A 212 -1.00 3.07 -20.25
CA GLU A 212 -1.20 3.81 -19.00
C GLU A 212 -2.67 4.19 -18.78
N CYS A 213 -3.35 4.60 -19.86
CA CYS A 213 -4.75 5.00 -19.84
C CYS A 213 -5.71 3.87 -19.46
N ASP A 214 -5.29 2.61 -19.62
CA ASP A 214 -6.04 1.41 -19.21
C ASP A 214 -5.86 1.05 -17.73
N CYS A 215 -5.06 1.85 -17.00
CA CYS A 215 -4.69 1.59 -15.62
C CYS A 215 -5.21 2.68 -14.68
N VAL A 216 -5.35 2.32 -13.40
CA VAL A 216 -5.55 3.27 -12.31
C VAL A 216 -4.18 3.63 -11.75
N ASN A 217 -3.87 4.93 -11.67
CA ASN A 217 -2.64 5.41 -11.04
C ASN A 217 -2.88 5.73 -9.57
N THR A 218 -2.60 4.77 -8.69
CA THR A 218 -2.89 4.90 -7.27
C THR A 218 -1.72 4.43 -6.41
N GLY A 219 -1.57 5.07 -5.24
CA GLY A 219 -0.83 4.49 -4.14
C GLY A 219 -1.71 3.47 -3.42
N PHE A 220 -1.09 2.52 -2.74
CA PHE A 220 -1.83 1.66 -1.82
C PHE A 220 -1.02 1.37 -0.56
N THR A 221 -1.76 1.10 0.51
CA THR A 221 -1.24 0.72 1.82
C THR A 221 -1.93 -0.54 2.30
N ILE A 222 -1.15 -1.54 2.69
CA ILE A 222 -1.60 -2.72 3.41
C ILE A 222 -1.24 -2.52 4.89
N GLY A 223 -2.24 -2.56 5.76
CA GLY A 223 -2.02 -2.54 7.20
C GLY A 223 -2.41 -3.86 7.84
N ILE A 224 -1.46 -4.43 8.60
CA ILE A 224 -1.58 -5.74 9.22
C ILE A 224 -1.41 -5.58 10.74
N PRO A 225 -2.50 -5.47 11.50
CA PRO A 225 -2.46 -5.43 12.96
C PRO A 225 -1.87 -6.71 13.52
N VAL A 226 -0.95 -6.56 14.46
CA VAL A 226 -0.22 -7.69 14.99
C VAL A 226 -1.08 -8.39 16.03
N PRO A 227 -1.37 -9.70 15.88
CA PRO A 227 -2.25 -10.44 16.79
C PRO A 227 -1.76 -10.43 18.23
N SER A 228 -2.56 -10.97 19.14
CA SER A 228 -2.23 -11.07 20.56
C SER A 228 -0.80 -11.58 20.80
N SER A 229 -0.09 -11.01 21.79
CA SER A 229 1.31 -11.35 22.08
C SER A 229 1.51 -12.78 22.59
N SER A 230 0.42 -13.49 22.91
CA SER A 230 0.38 -14.93 23.22
C SER A 230 0.42 -15.81 21.97
N ILE A 231 0.01 -15.27 20.81
CA ILE A 231 -0.11 -16.00 19.54
C ILE A 231 1.22 -15.90 18.78
N ILE A 232 1.68 -14.67 18.54
CA ILE A 232 2.89 -14.41 17.76
C ILE A 232 3.59 -13.14 18.26
N THR A 233 4.92 -13.13 18.20
CA THR A 233 5.70 -11.93 18.47
C THR A 233 5.66 -10.99 17.25
N PHE A 234 5.86 -9.70 17.47
CA PHE A 234 5.87 -8.75 16.36
C PHE A 234 7.00 -9.02 15.37
N ASP A 235 8.19 -9.36 15.88
CA ASP A 235 9.34 -9.68 15.04
C ASP A 235 9.11 -10.94 14.20
N ASP A 236 8.42 -11.95 14.75
CA ASP A 236 8.15 -13.19 14.03
C ASP A 236 7.07 -12.99 12.96
N LEU A 237 6.02 -12.20 13.23
CA LEU A 237 5.08 -11.81 12.18
C LEU A 237 5.78 -10.96 11.10
N GLY A 238 6.64 -10.01 11.51
CA GLY A 238 7.44 -9.20 10.61
C GLY A 238 8.25 -10.04 9.62
N LYS A 239 8.88 -11.13 10.09
CA LYS A 239 9.61 -12.07 9.22
C LYS A 239 8.69 -12.77 8.23
N ILE A 240 7.54 -13.27 8.67
CA ILE A 240 6.56 -13.95 7.80
C ILE A 240 6.09 -13.01 6.69
N ILE A 241 5.73 -11.77 7.05
CA ILE A 241 5.27 -10.78 6.08
C ILE A 241 6.38 -10.37 5.11
N TYR A 242 7.62 -10.20 5.61
CA TYR A 242 8.75 -9.87 4.75
C TYR A 242 9.06 -11.00 3.76
N GLU A 243 9.02 -12.26 4.20
CA GLU A 243 9.18 -13.43 3.33
C GLU A 243 8.06 -13.53 2.29
N TRP A 244 6.81 -13.22 2.66
CA TRP A 244 5.72 -13.10 1.69
C TRP A 244 5.99 -12.00 0.67
N MET A 245 6.42 -10.80 1.07
CA MET A 245 6.75 -9.70 0.16
C MET A 245 7.85 -10.06 -0.85
N ASP A 246 8.88 -10.80 -0.41
CA ASP A 246 9.96 -11.27 -1.29
C ASP A 246 9.40 -12.20 -2.39
N ASN A 247 8.48 -13.08 -2.02
CA ASN A 247 7.93 -14.11 -2.91
C ASN A 247 6.67 -13.68 -3.70
N GLU A 248 6.00 -12.60 -3.29
CA GLU A 248 4.76 -12.14 -3.91
C GLU A 248 5.03 -11.42 -5.24
N TYR A 249 4.58 -11.98 -6.35
CA TYR A 249 4.81 -11.45 -7.69
C TYR A 249 3.88 -10.27 -8.04
N LEU A 250 2.74 -10.14 -7.37
CA LEU A 250 1.77 -9.06 -7.59
C LEU A 250 2.27 -7.72 -7.02
N LEU A 251 3.09 -7.75 -5.96
CA LEU A 251 3.61 -6.54 -5.34
C LEU A 251 4.73 -5.90 -6.18
N PRO A 252 4.88 -4.56 -6.14
CA PRO A 252 6.08 -3.90 -6.63
C PRO A 252 7.33 -4.34 -5.83
N MET A 253 8.51 -4.07 -6.37
CA MET A 253 9.76 -4.41 -5.69
C MET A 253 9.96 -3.57 -4.42
N HIS A 254 10.57 -4.11 -3.37
CA HIS A 254 11.14 -3.29 -2.29
C HIS A 254 12.64 -3.12 -2.48
N GLU A 255 13.25 -2.14 -1.80
CA GLU A 255 14.65 -1.71 -2.01
C GLU A 255 15.69 -2.82 -1.87
N ASN A 256 15.38 -3.86 -1.09
CA ASN A 256 16.28 -4.97 -0.79
C ASN A 256 15.87 -6.27 -1.49
N SER A 257 14.91 -6.24 -2.41
CA SER A 257 14.36 -7.46 -3.00
C SER A 257 15.40 -8.14 -3.91
N PRO A 258 15.65 -9.44 -3.75
CA PRO A 258 16.55 -10.19 -4.63
C PRO A 258 15.90 -10.54 -5.98
N VAL A 259 14.57 -10.42 -6.08
CA VAL A 259 13.77 -10.82 -7.25
C VAL A 259 13.49 -9.60 -8.13
N LYS A 260 13.89 -9.65 -9.41
CA LYS A 260 13.72 -8.54 -10.36
C LYS A 260 12.41 -8.57 -11.16
N ASP A 261 11.74 -9.72 -11.19
CA ASP A 261 10.58 -9.93 -12.05
C ASP A 261 9.28 -9.83 -11.24
N LYS A 262 8.87 -8.58 -10.95
CA LYS A 262 7.57 -8.29 -10.36
C LYS A 262 6.57 -7.87 -11.44
N LYS A 263 5.29 -8.18 -11.24
CA LYS A 263 4.21 -7.88 -12.20
C LYS A 263 3.93 -6.38 -12.30
N ILE A 264 4.01 -5.66 -11.18
CA ILE A 264 3.74 -4.23 -11.10
C ILE A 264 5.06 -3.48 -10.94
N GLN A 265 5.26 -2.47 -11.80
CA GLN A 265 6.40 -1.57 -11.68
C GLN A 265 6.17 -0.59 -10.52
N GLY A 266 7.23 -0.32 -9.75
CA GLY A 266 7.18 0.60 -8.63
C GLY A 266 8.07 0.14 -7.48
N VAL A 267 8.06 0.91 -6.39
CA VAL A 267 8.79 0.58 -5.17
C VAL A 267 7.85 0.59 -3.98
N ILE A 268 7.84 -0.49 -3.20
CA ILE A 268 7.18 -0.54 -1.89
C ILE A 268 8.20 -0.45 -0.76
N TYR A 269 7.71 -0.08 0.41
CA TYR A 269 8.43 -0.15 1.67
C TYR A 269 7.62 -0.95 2.68
N MET A 270 8.33 -1.50 3.66
CA MET A 270 7.73 -2.05 4.86
C MET A 270 8.17 -1.19 6.04
N SER A 271 7.21 -0.74 6.85
CA SER A 271 7.49 -0.11 8.14
C SER A 271 6.84 -0.90 9.27
N LEU A 272 7.60 -1.04 10.35
CA LEU A 272 7.15 -1.63 11.59
C LEU A 272 6.80 -0.49 12.53
N ILE A 273 5.51 -0.17 12.65
CA ILE A 273 5.09 0.87 13.57
C ILE A 273 4.85 0.22 14.92
N TYR A 274 5.80 0.46 15.81
CA TYR A 274 5.66 0.20 17.24
C TYR A 274 4.87 1.34 17.88
N GLU A 275 3.57 1.38 17.65
CA GLU A 275 2.72 2.23 18.48
C GLU A 275 2.52 1.58 19.84
N ASP A 276 2.45 2.40 20.89
CA ASP A 276 2.08 1.99 22.24
C ASP A 276 0.66 1.37 22.29
N THR A 277 -0.11 1.45 21.20
CA THR A 277 -1.53 1.11 21.08
C THR A 277 -1.69 -0.30 20.50
N THR A 278 -1.40 -0.46 19.21
CA THR A 278 -1.44 -1.70 18.44
C THR A 278 -0.27 -1.68 17.46
N PRO A 279 0.77 -2.49 17.66
CA PRO A 279 1.81 -2.64 16.67
C PRO A 279 1.18 -3.07 15.35
N ILE A 280 1.55 -2.40 14.27
CA ILE A 280 1.03 -2.65 12.93
C ILE A 280 2.21 -2.77 11.97
N ILE A 281 2.11 -3.73 11.06
CA ILE A 281 3.01 -3.81 9.92
C ILE A 281 2.34 -3.05 8.78
N ILE A 282 3.04 -2.07 8.23
CA ILE A 282 2.59 -1.33 7.05
C ILE A 282 3.44 -1.71 5.86
N ILE A 283 2.77 -2.04 4.76
CA ILE A 283 3.39 -2.13 3.44
C ILE A 283 2.78 -1.05 2.58
N GLY A 284 3.58 -0.10 2.11
CA GLY A 284 3.11 1.03 1.33
C GLY A 284 3.89 1.21 0.05
N THR A 285 3.25 1.74 -0.99
CA THR A 285 3.93 2.21 -2.19
C THR A 285 4.64 3.54 -1.92
N LYS A 286 5.91 3.67 -2.32
CA LYS A 286 6.67 4.94 -2.20
C LYS A 286 6.14 6.05 -3.11
N GLN A 287 5.55 5.65 -4.22
CA GLN A 287 4.93 6.51 -5.24
C GLN A 287 3.77 5.72 -5.85
N ASN A 288 2.82 6.41 -6.49
CA ASN A 288 1.72 5.73 -7.14
C ASN A 288 2.24 4.76 -8.21
N VAL A 289 1.49 3.68 -8.40
CA VAL A 289 1.76 2.65 -9.39
C VAL A 289 0.55 2.50 -10.30
N PHE A 290 0.81 2.07 -11.53
CA PHE A 290 -0.24 1.79 -12.50
C PHE A 290 -0.75 0.36 -12.31
N ILE A 291 -2.03 0.25 -11.97
CA ILE A 291 -2.70 -1.02 -11.71
C ILE A 291 -3.78 -1.22 -12.76
N HIS A 292 -3.64 -2.27 -13.56
CA HIS A 292 -4.69 -2.71 -14.47
C HIS A 292 -5.70 -3.59 -13.73
N ASP A 293 -7.00 -3.32 -13.93
CA ASP A 293 -8.12 -3.95 -13.22
C ASP A 293 -7.88 -3.95 -11.70
N ALA A 294 -7.93 -2.75 -11.10
CA ALA A 294 -7.56 -2.53 -9.70
C ALA A 294 -8.35 -3.42 -8.73
N ASP A 295 -9.64 -3.63 -8.97
CA ASP A 295 -10.49 -4.44 -8.12
C ASP A 295 -10.02 -5.92 -8.11
N ASP A 296 -9.83 -6.53 -9.29
CA ASP A 296 -9.31 -7.90 -9.41
C ASP A 296 -7.88 -8.02 -8.84
N TYR A 297 -7.04 -7.02 -9.08
CA TYR A 297 -5.68 -6.97 -8.53
C TYR A 297 -5.69 -7.00 -7.00
N PHE A 298 -6.48 -6.14 -6.35
CA PHE A 298 -6.52 -6.06 -4.89
C PHE A 298 -7.17 -7.28 -4.25
N GLU A 299 -8.18 -7.89 -4.91
CA GLU A 299 -8.73 -9.15 -4.43
C GLU A 299 -7.71 -10.29 -4.51
N LYS A 300 -6.95 -10.39 -5.60
CA LYS A 300 -5.86 -11.39 -5.71
C LYS A 300 -4.77 -11.18 -4.68
N LEU A 301 -4.39 -9.92 -4.44
CA LEU A 301 -3.40 -9.58 -3.43
C LEU A 301 -3.90 -9.91 -2.01
N ARG A 302 -5.17 -9.63 -1.72
CA ARG A 302 -5.82 -10.00 -0.46
C ARG A 302 -5.83 -11.50 -0.27
N LEU A 303 -6.25 -12.27 -1.29
CA LEU A 303 -6.27 -13.73 -1.21
C LEU A 303 -4.87 -14.31 -0.96
N SER A 304 -3.83 -13.80 -1.64
CA SER A 304 -2.46 -14.28 -1.43
C SER A 304 -1.96 -14.05 0.00
N LEU A 305 -2.15 -12.84 0.54
CA LEU A 305 -1.74 -12.54 1.91
C LEU A 305 -2.53 -13.39 2.92
N PHE A 306 -3.84 -13.57 2.70
CA PHE A 306 -4.68 -14.43 3.53
C PHE A 306 -4.22 -15.89 3.51
N GLU A 307 -3.85 -16.42 2.34
CA GLU A 307 -3.30 -17.78 2.21
C GLU A 307 -1.96 -17.92 2.94
N CYS A 308 -1.06 -16.94 2.82
CA CYS A 308 0.20 -16.92 3.55
C CYS A 308 -0.04 -16.98 5.07
N LEU A 309 -0.90 -16.11 5.60
CA LEU A 309 -1.21 -16.06 7.02
C LEU A 309 -1.82 -17.38 7.53
N ASN A 310 -2.74 -17.98 6.77
CA ASN A 310 -3.34 -19.26 7.12
C ASN A 310 -2.35 -20.43 7.11
N GLN A 311 -1.36 -20.44 6.21
CA GLN A 311 -0.30 -21.46 6.20
C GLN A 311 0.51 -21.44 7.51
N HIS A 312 0.61 -20.27 8.15
CA HIS A 312 1.23 -20.09 9.46
C HIS A 312 0.26 -20.26 10.65
N ASN A 313 -0.99 -20.69 10.40
CA ASN A 313 -2.09 -20.80 11.38
C ASN A 313 -2.42 -19.46 12.07
N LEU A 314 -2.34 -18.37 11.31
CA LEU A 314 -2.64 -17.03 11.79
C LEU A 314 -3.96 -16.54 11.18
N ASP A 315 -5.00 -16.46 12.01
CA ASP A 315 -6.28 -15.86 11.63
C ASP A 315 -6.23 -14.34 11.92
N ILE A 316 -5.67 -13.58 10.98
CA ILE A 316 -5.44 -12.14 11.09
C ILE A 316 -6.24 -11.42 10.00
N ASN A 317 -7.04 -10.44 10.41
CA ASN A 317 -7.61 -9.49 9.46
C ASN A 317 -6.59 -8.38 9.15
N PHE A 318 -6.59 -7.96 7.90
CA PHE A 318 -5.77 -6.86 7.41
C PHE A 318 -6.61 -6.05 6.43
N PHE A 319 -6.17 -4.82 6.15
CA PHE A 319 -6.83 -3.96 5.20
C PHE A 319 -5.87 -3.58 4.08
N ILE A 320 -6.43 -3.32 2.91
CA ILE A 320 -5.76 -2.73 1.77
C ILE A 320 -6.55 -1.49 1.44
N SER A 321 -5.91 -0.33 1.45
CA SER A 321 -6.54 0.94 1.09
C SER A 321 -5.75 1.63 0.00
N THR A 322 -6.49 2.14 -0.99
CA THR A 322 -5.99 2.90 -2.13
C THR A 322 -6.07 4.38 -1.82
N HIS A 323 -5.05 5.14 -2.21
CA HIS A 323 -4.99 6.56 -1.91
C HIS A 323 -4.19 7.33 -2.98
N GLY A 324 -4.34 8.66 -2.94
CA GLY A 324 -3.53 9.56 -3.75
C GLY A 324 -2.06 9.59 -3.33
N GLU A 325 -1.25 10.37 -4.05
CA GLU A 325 0.18 10.51 -3.74
C GLU A 325 0.39 11.12 -2.33
N GLY A 326 1.14 10.41 -1.49
CA GLY A 326 1.59 10.91 -0.18
C GLY A 326 0.54 10.90 0.94
N GLU A 327 -0.63 10.33 0.71
CA GLU A 327 -1.70 10.25 1.70
C GLU A 327 -1.68 8.89 2.42
N VAL A 328 -1.69 8.89 3.76
CA VAL A 328 -1.97 7.67 4.53
C VAL A 328 -3.49 7.58 4.66
N PRO A 329 -4.09 6.40 4.42
CA PRO A 329 -5.55 6.26 4.40
C PRO A 329 -6.25 6.75 5.67
N GLU A 330 -7.37 7.45 5.50
CA GLU A 330 -8.20 7.93 6.62
C GLU A 330 -8.77 6.78 7.45
N GLU A 331 -8.93 5.57 6.88
CA GLU A 331 -9.40 4.40 7.60
C GLU A 331 -8.45 3.97 8.73
N ILE A 332 -7.17 4.36 8.64
CA ILE A 332 -6.18 4.16 9.71
C ILE A 332 -6.28 5.27 10.77
N ARG A 333 -6.67 6.47 10.35
CA ARG A 333 -6.56 7.71 11.13
C ARG A 333 -7.84 8.16 11.80
N SER A 334 -9.01 7.70 11.35
CA SER A 334 -10.30 8.19 11.83
C SER A 334 -11.14 7.06 12.38
N ILE A 335 -11.33 7.07 13.70
CA ILE A 335 -12.22 6.13 14.37
C ILE A 335 -13.07 6.88 15.38
N GLU A 336 -14.38 6.62 15.30
CA GLU A 336 -15.42 7.21 16.16
C GLU A 336 -15.18 6.93 17.65
N GLU A 337 -15.63 7.86 18.50
CA GLU A 337 -15.73 7.63 19.95
C GLU A 337 -16.53 6.36 20.23
N ALA A 338 -15.93 5.45 20.97
CA ALA A 338 -16.55 4.17 21.27
C ALA A 338 -17.27 4.22 22.62
N GLU A 339 -18.44 3.59 22.69
CA GLU A 339 -19.18 3.50 23.95
C GLU A 339 -18.54 2.41 24.82
N VAL A 340 -17.92 2.82 25.93
CA VAL A 340 -17.32 1.92 26.92
C VAL A 340 -18.12 1.95 28.21
N LEU A 341 -18.88 0.87 28.45
CA LEU A 341 -19.48 0.60 29.76
C LEU A 341 -18.67 -0.48 30.46
N TYR A 342 -18.44 -0.33 31.77
CA TYR A 342 -17.75 -1.34 32.54
C TYR A 342 -18.56 -1.77 33.75
N ARG A 343 -18.46 -3.06 34.07
CA ARG A 343 -19.02 -3.65 35.27
C ARG A 343 -17.98 -4.55 35.90
N MET A 344 -17.66 -4.27 37.15
CA MET A 344 -16.93 -5.23 37.98
C MET A 344 -17.73 -5.56 39.23
N LYS A 345 -17.42 -6.70 39.83
CA LYS A 345 -17.68 -6.93 41.25
C LYS A 345 -16.38 -6.70 42.02
N PRO A 346 -16.44 -6.10 43.24
CA PRO A 346 -15.28 -6.06 44.13
C PRO A 346 -14.74 -7.48 44.30
N SER A 347 -13.43 -7.64 44.09
CA SER A 347 -12.77 -8.94 44.11
C SER A 347 -11.71 -8.96 45.20
N PHE A 348 -11.63 -10.08 45.91
CA PHE A 348 -10.79 -10.25 47.09
C PHE A 348 -9.42 -10.78 46.70
N ILE A 349 -8.39 -10.51 47.53
CA ILE A 349 -7.00 -10.98 47.28
C ILE A 349 -6.92 -12.49 47.04
N PHE A 350 -7.81 -13.27 47.67
CA PHE A 350 -7.84 -14.73 47.60
C PHE A 350 -8.82 -15.28 46.56
N GLY A 351 -9.48 -14.42 45.77
CA GLY A 351 -10.38 -14.82 44.67
C GLY A 351 -9.79 -14.51 43.31
N GLY A 352 -10.35 -15.12 42.25
CA GLY A 352 -10.15 -14.61 40.90
C GLY A 352 -10.79 -13.22 40.75
N HIS A 353 -10.26 -12.42 39.83
CA HIS A 353 -10.84 -11.13 39.46
C HIS A 353 -11.57 -11.30 38.13
N GLU A 354 -12.83 -10.86 38.08
CA GLU A 354 -13.65 -10.88 36.88
C GLU A 354 -14.05 -9.44 36.52
N TRP A 355 -13.83 -9.05 35.28
CA TRP A 355 -14.19 -7.75 34.73
C TRP A 355 -15.01 -7.93 33.47
N PHE A 356 -16.05 -7.11 33.32
CA PHE A 356 -16.92 -7.11 32.15
C PHE A 356 -16.89 -5.70 31.54
N PHE A 357 -16.60 -5.62 30.25
CA PHE A 357 -16.66 -4.40 29.47
C PHE A 357 -17.65 -4.59 28.34
N ILE A 358 -18.48 -3.60 28.08
CA ILE A 358 -19.26 -3.49 26.86
C ILE A 358 -18.56 -2.41 26.03
N PHE A 359 -18.01 -2.80 24.89
CA PHE A 359 -17.26 -1.93 23.99
C PHE A 359 -17.94 -1.97 22.61
N ASP A 360 -18.59 -0.89 22.18
CA ASP A 360 -19.38 -0.87 20.93
C ASP A 360 -20.36 -2.05 20.79
N LYS A 361 -21.07 -2.37 21.88
CA LYS A 361 -22.01 -3.51 22.00
C LYS A 361 -21.35 -4.89 22.09
N GLN A 362 -20.03 -4.98 22.01
CA GLN A 362 -19.27 -6.22 22.23
C GLN A 362 -19.03 -6.45 23.72
N CYS A 363 -19.28 -7.67 24.21
CA CYS A 363 -19.07 -8.03 25.62
C CYS A 363 -17.69 -8.67 25.80
N ILE A 364 -16.78 -7.96 26.45
CA ILE A 364 -15.45 -8.45 26.80
C ILE A 364 -15.46 -8.90 28.27
N GLU A 365 -15.15 -10.17 28.49
CA GLU A 365 -14.99 -10.75 29.82
C GLU A 365 -13.51 -11.04 30.08
N MET A 366 -12.98 -10.55 31.19
CA MET A 366 -11.59 -10.75 31.58
C MET A 366 -11.51 -11.40 32.95
N ASN A 367 -10.90 -12.58 33.01
CA ASN A 367 -10.83 -13.41 34.21
C ASN A 367 -9.37 -13.60 34.63
N LEU A 368 -8.93 -12.90 35.68
CA LEU A 368 -7.59 -13.00 36.25
C LEU A 368 -7.58 -13.98 37.43
N SER A 369 -6.86 -15.09 37.27
CA SER A 369 -6.62 -16.05 38.35
C SER A 369 -5.55 -15.58 39.34
N LEU A 370 -5.55 -16.17 40.54
CA LEU A 370 -4.52 -15.95 41.58
C LEU A 370 -3.09 -16.28 41.13
N LYS A 371 -2.93 -17.15 40.13
CA LYS A 371 -1.62 -17.51 39.57
C LYS A 371 -1.09 -16.48 38.57
N GLY A 372 -1.85 -15.41 38.33
CA GLY A 372 -1.56 -14.38 37.35
C GLY A 372 -1.91 -14.79 35.92
N ASN A 373 -2.68 -15.85 35.71
CA ASN A 373 -3.19 -16.19 34.38
C ASN A 373 -4.45 -15.38 34.11
N LEU A 374 -4.47 -14.63 33.02
CA LEU A 374 -5.61 -13.90 32.51
C LEU A 374 -6.22 -14.66 31.34
N GLU A 375 -7.54 -14.81 31.35
CA GLU A 375 -8.33 -15.30 30.23
C GLU A 375 -9.22 -14.18 29.73
N VAL A 376 -9.29 -14.00 28.41
CA VAL A 376 -10.08 -12.96 27.75
C VAL A 376 -11.10 -13.63 26.83
N LEU A 377 -12.37 -13.30 27.01
CA LEU A 377 -13.48 -13.79 26.19
C LEU A 377 -14.19 -12.62 25.51
N LEU A 378 -14.55 -12.80 24.24
CA LEU A 378 -15.38 -11.91 23.44
C LEU A 378 -16.73 -12.60 23.19
N ASN A 379 -17.82 -12.00 23.67
CA ASN A 379 -19.17 -12.55 23.58
C ASN A 379 -19.27 -14.02 24.03
N GLY A 380 -18.51 -14.38 25.07
CA GLY A 380 -18.43 -15.74 25.62
C GLY A 380 -17.47 -16.69 24.90
N ASN A 381 -16.89 -16.29 23.76
CA ASN A 381 -15.87 -17.07 23.06
C ASN A 381 -14.48 -16.64 23.52
N LYS A 382 -13.62 -17.62 23.83
CA LYS A 382 -12.25 -17.34 24.25
C LYS A 382 -11.42 -16.81 23.07
N ILE A 383 -10.81 -15.64 23.26
CA ILE A 383 -9.93 -15.02 22.26
C ILE A 383 -8.47 -14.96 22.69
N ASP A 384 -8.18 -15.03 23.99
CA ASP A 384 -6.80 -15.05 24.49
C ASP A 384 -6.70 -15.68 25.89
N GLN A 385 -5.52 -16.25 26.19
CA GLN A 385 -5.14 -16.65 27.54
C GLN A 385 -3.62 -16.58 27.71
N TYR A 386 -3.18 -15.92 28.77
CA TYR A 386 -1.76 -15.71 29.03
C TYR A 386 -1.45 -15.50 30.51
N LYS A 387 -0.17 -15.60 30.86
CA LYS A 387 0.32 -15.23 32.19
C LYS A 387 0.77 -13.78 32.16
N VAL A 388 0.15 -12.94 32.97
CA VAL A 388 0.44 -11.52 33.02
C VAL A 388 1.87 -11.31 33.52
N SER A 389 2.68 -10.63 32.70
CA SER A 389 4.08 -10.34 33.00
C SER A 389 4.22 -9.13 33.92
N LEU A 390 5.29 -9.12 34.74
CA LEU A 390 5.67 -7.97 35.57
C LEU A 390 6.57 -6.97 34.83
N SER A 391 7.15 -7.39 33.70
CA SER A 391 8.18 -6.61 32.99
C SER A 391 7.74 -6.09 31.62
N LYS A 392 6.68 -6.67 31.04
CA LYS A 392 6.18 -6.33 29.71
C LYS A 392 4.67 -6.22 29.73
N GLU A 393 4.15 -5.29 28.94
CA GLU A 393 2.71 -5.20 28.67
C GLU A 393 2.32 -6.38 27.78
N HIS A 394 1.15 -6.96 28.04
CA HIS A 394 0.56 -7.95 27.16
C HIS A 394 -0.52 -7.30 26.33
N ARG A 395 -0.55 -7.65 25.04
CA ARG A 395 -1.52 -7.14 24.07
C ARG A 395 -2.43 -8.28 23.65
N THR A 396 -3.73 -8.02 23.68
CA THR A 396 -4.75 -8.85 23.04
C THR A 396 -5.40 -8.04 21.92
N VAL A 397 -5.30 -8.51 20.68
CA VAL A 397 -5.91 -7.86 19.50
C VAL A 397 -7.01 -8.76 18.96
N TYR A 398 -8.16 -8.17 18.64
CA TYR A 398 -9.27 -8.87 18.02
C TYR A 398 -10.04 -7.96 17.07
N PHE A 399 -10.82 -8.58 16.18
CA PHE A 399 -11.64 -7.89 15.20
C PHE A 399 -13.11 -8.24 15.40
N SER A 400 -13.97 -7.24 15.31
CA SER A 400 -15.42 -7.40 15.39
C SER A 400 -16.12 -6.29 14.62
N ASP A 401 -17.20 -6.63 13.90
CA ASP A 401 -18.00 -5.67 13.13
C ASP A 401 -17.17 -4.74 12.23
N GLY A 402 -16.16 -5.27 11.54
CA GLY A 402 -15.29 -4.52 10.63
C GLY A 402 -14.26 -3.60 11.31
N ASN A 403 -14.23 -3.56 12.64
CA ASN A 403 -13.29 -2.76 13.42
C ASN A 403 -12.29 -3.66 14.14
N TRP A 404 -11.09 -3.14 14.41
CA TRP A 404 -10.12 -3.81 15.27
C TRP A 404 -10.00 -3.11 16.61
N TYR A 405 -9.74 -3.92 17.63
CA TYR A 405 -9.73 -3.52 19.02
C TYR A 405 -8.51 -4.10 19.71
N THR A 406 -7.95 -3.33 20.63
CA THR A 406 -6.75 -3.74 21.36
C THR A 406 -6.90 -3.53 22.86
N ILE A 407 -6.65 -4.59 23.61
CA ILE A 407 -6.61 -4.61 25.06
C ILE A 407 -5.14 -4.70 25.47
N LEU A 408 -4.64 -3.67 26.13
CA LEU A 408 -3.32 -3.69 26.75
C LEU A 408 -3.47 -3.92 28.24
N VAL A 409 -2.71 -4.89 28.75
CA VAL A 409 -2.69 -5.25 30.15
C VAL A 409 -1.26 -5.18 30.65
N LYS A 410 -1.02 -4.28 31.61
CA LYS A 410 0.26 -4.14 32.30
C LYS A 410 0.08 -4.41 33.78
N ASN A 411 0.89 -5.31 34.32
CA ASN A 411 0.89 -5.57 35.76
C ASN A 411 2.24 -5.16 36.33
N THR A 412 2.24 -4.29 37.31
CA THR A 412 3.47 -3.91 38.02
C THR A 412 3.68 -4.79 39.25
N ASN A 413 2.61 -5.32 39.86
CA ASN A 413 2.65 -6.30 40.95
C ASN A 413 1.28 -6.96 41.20
N VAL A 414 1.19 -8.27 40.91
CA VAL A 414 -0.03 -9.11 41.06
C VAL A 414 -0.61 -9.04 42.48
N PHE A 415 0.24 -8.90 43.51
CA PHE A 415 -0.18 -8.89 44.92
C PHE A 415 -0.44 -7.49 45.49
N SER A 416 -0.02 -6.42 44.81
CA SER A 416 -0.40 -5.04 45.17
C SER A 416 -1.73 -4.64 44.54
N GLY A 417 -2.15 -5.37 43.51
CA GLY A 417 -3.35 -5.08 42.73
C GLY A 417 -3.16 -3.91 41.80
N GLU A 418 -1.93 -3.60 41.39
CA GLU A 418 -1.62 -2.55 40.42
C GLU A 418 -1.56 -3.18 39.02
N LEU A 419 -2.72 -3.12 38.36
CA LEU A 419 -2.93 -3.59 37.00
C LEU A 419 -3.53 -2.44 36.20
N ASP A 420 -2.88 -2.07 35.10
CA ASP A 420 -3.40 -1.10 34.15
C ASP A 420 -4.03 -1.86 32.98
N ILE A 421 -5.25 -1.48 32.61
CA ILE A 421 -5.97 -1.99 31.45
C ILE A 421 -6.30 -0.80 30.55
N LYS A 422 -5.82 -0.83 29.31
CA LYS A 422 -6.17 0.17 28.29
C LYS A 422 -6.93 -0.50 27.16
N LEU A 423 -8.04 0.10 26.77
CA LEU A 423 -8.89 -0.35 25.66
C LEU A 423 -8.76 0.65 24.52
N HIS A 424 -8.37 0.15 23.35
CA HIS A 424 -8.23 0.95 22.13
C HIS A 424 -9.19 0.43 21.06
N LYS A 425 -9.70 1.35 20.26
CA LYS A 425 -10.36 1.07 18.98
C LYS A 425 -9.46 1.66 17.91
N GLY A 426 -8.95 0.80 17.04
CA GLY A 426 -7.84 1.14 16.17
C GLY A 426 -6.57 1.54 16.90
N LEU A 427 -6.13 2.77 16.63
CA LEU A 427 -4.97 3.41 17.26
C LEU A 427 -5.37 4.29 18.46
N PHE A 428 -6.67 4.59 18.65
CA PHE A 428 -7.10 5.56 19.66
C PHE A 428 -7.46 4.91 20.99
N LEU A 429 -6.96 5.47 22.09
CA LEU A 429 -7.32 5.07 23.45
C LEU A 429 -8.76 5.50 23.75
N GLN A 430 -9.62 4.54 24.04
CA GLN A 430 -11.04 4.78 24.33
C GLN A 430 -11.32 4.75 25.83
N ALA A 431 -10.61 3.88 26.56
CA ALA A 431 -10.74 3.82 28.01
C ALA A 431 -9.46 3.33 28.67
N HIS A 432 -9.19 3.88 29.85
CA HIS A 432 -8.06 3.49 30.69
C HIS A 432 -8.56 3.20 32.09
N PHE A 433 -8.22 2.02 32.59
CA PHE A 433 -8.60 1.55 33.90
C PHE A 433 -7.37 1.19 34.73
N LYS A 434 -7.44 1.47 36.02
CA LYS A 434 -6.47 1.01 37.01
C LYS A 434 -7.13 0.18 38.07
N LEU A 435 -6.55 -0.99 38.33
CA LEU A 435 -6.83 -1.76 39.51
C LEU A 435 -6.11 -1.08 40.68
N LEU A 436 -6.90 -0.75 41.71
CA LEU A 436 -6.43 -0.09 42.92
C LEU A 436 -6.99 -0.82 44.14
N GLN A 437 -6.24 -0.77 45.23
CA GLN A 437 -6.72 -1.25 46.52
C GLN A 437 -7.90 -0.41 46.98
N GLY A 438 -9.01 -1.02 47.41
CA GLY A 438 -10.20 -0.27 47.81
C GLY A 438 -9.98 0.68 48.99
N SER A 439 -8.89 0.53 49.74
CA SER A 439 -8.43 1.51 50.74
C SER A 439 -7.96 2.84 50.19
N LYS A 440 -7.59 2.89 48.91
CA LYS A 440 -7.26 4.13 48.19
C LYS A 440 -8.51 4.79 47.57
N VAL A 441 -9.66 4.11 47.59
CA VAL A 441 -10.83 4.43 46.73
C VAL A 441 -12.04 4.84 47.55
N TYR A 442 -12.38 4.07 48.58
CA TYR A 442 -13.57 4.33 49.39
C TYR A 442 -13.28 5.13 50.65
N PRO A 443 -14.25 5.93 51.12
CA PRO A 443 -14.25 6.47 52.46
C PRO A 443 -14.08 5.36 53.51
N LYS A 444 -13.39 5.69 54.60
CA LYS A 444 -13.03 4.75 55.68
C LYS A 444 -14.20 3.86 56.16
N LEU A 445 -15.42 4.41 56.21
CA LEU A 445 -16.63 3.71 56.67
C LEU A 445 -17.12 2.62 55.69
N LYS A 446 -17.19 2.91 54.38
CA LYS A 446 -17.60 1.93 53.35
C LYS A 446 -16.59 0.79 53.23
N ASN A 447 -15.31 1.15 53.32
CA ASN A 447 -14.23 0.18 53.35
C ASN A 447 -14.32 -0.73 54.60
N LEU A 448 -14.69 -0.19 55.76
CA LEU A 448 -14.92 -0.97 56.98
C LEU A 448 -16.07 -1.98 56.81
N LEU A 449 -17.18 -1.56 56.20
CA LEU A 449 -18.34 -2.42 55.93
C LEU A 449 -18.01 -3.60 55.01
N LEU A 450 -17.32 -3.33 53.89
CA LEU A 450 -16.85 -4.37 52.96
C LEU A 450 -15.91 -5.36 53.67
N LYS A 451 -14.97 -4.84 54.47
CA LYS A 451 -14.06 -5.65 55.30
C LYS A 451 -14.77 -6.52 56.33
N LEU A 452 -15.87 -6.04 56.91
CA LEU A 452 -16.63 -6.78 57.92
C LEU A 452 -17.39 -7.95 57.27
N GLY A 453 -17.96 -7.72 56.08
CA GLY A 453 -18.55 -8.79 55.27
C GLY A 453 -17.52 -9.86 54.85
N GLU A 454 -16.32 -9.46 54.45
CA GLU A 454 -15.20 -10.37 54.14
C GLU A 454 -14.84 -11.28 55.32
N MET A 455 -14.65 -10.68 56.50
CA MET A 455 -14.30 -11.42 57.72
C MET A 455 -15.37 -12.43 58.10
N LEU A 456 -16.65 -12.03 58.03
CA LEU A 456 -17.76 -12.95 58.30
C LEU A 456 -17.79 -14.12 57.31
N THR A 457 -17.51 -13.87 56.03
CA THR A 457 -17.47 -14.92 55.00
C THR A 457 -16.34 -15.93 55.24
N ILE A 458 -15.13 -15.45 55.56
CA ILE A 458 -13.98 -16.31 55.87
C ILE A 458 -14.22 -17.11 57.16
N ILE A 459 -14.73 -16.47 58.22
CA ILE A 459 -15.07 -17.13 59.47
C ILE A 459 -16.13 -18.21 59.24
N PHE A 460 -17.15 -17.93 58.42
CA PHE A 460 -18.19 -18.89 58.07
C PHE A 460 -17.63 -20.08 57.29
N PHE A 461 -16.75 -19.86 56.31
CA PHE A 461 -16.08 -20.92 55.56
C PHE A 461 -15.23 -21.81 56.48
N ILE A 462 -14.46 -21.20 57.38
CA ILE A 462 -13.62 -21.92 58.35
C ILE A 462 -14.48 -22.70 59.34
N MET A 463 -15.60 -22.12 59.81
CA MET A 463 -16.57 -22.84 60.66
C MET A 463 -17.13 -24.08 59.96
N ILE A 464 -17.48 -23.96 58.68
CA ILE A 464 -18.01 -25.09 57.89
C ILE A 464 -16.96 -26.20 57.70
N PHE A 465 -15.72 -25.84 57.39
CA PHE A 465 -14.67 -26.82 57.09
C PHE A 465 -13.97 -27.40 58.34
N ILE A 466 -14.03 -26.71 59.49
CA ILE A 466 -13.34 -27.10 60.74
C ILE A 466 -14.32 -27.59 61.83
N LEU A 467 -15.60 -27.76 61.49
CA LEU A 467 -16.64 -28.27 62.39
C LEU A 467 -16.24 -29.51 63.25
N PRO A 468 -15.35 -30.44 62.83
CA PRO A 468 -14.95 -31.57 63.68
C PRO A 468 -13.86 -31.24 64.73
N ARG A 469 -13.19 -30.07 64.70
CA ARG A 469 -12.03 -29.77 65.57
C ARG A 469 -12.06 -28.33 66.12
N PRO A 470 -12.79 -28.07 67.21
CA PRO A 470 -12.95 -26.73 67.78
C PRO A 470 -11.63 -26.12 68.31
N PHE A 471 -10.65 -26.94 68.71
CA PHE A 471 -9.37 -26.45 69.26
C PHE A 471 -8.44 -25.80 68.20
N THR A 472 -8.64 -26.08 66.90
CA THR A 472 -7.91 -25.41 65.81
C THR A 472 -8.54 -24.09 65.39
N MET A 473 -9.75 -23.77 65.85
CA MET A 473 -10.46 -22.53 65.49
C MET A 473 -9.81 -21.29 66.10
N LEU A 474 -9.46 -21.34 67.39
CA LEU A 474 -8.96 -20.16 68.12
C LEU A 474 -7.62 -19.64 67.56
N PRO A 475 -6.61 -20.48 67.26
CA PRO A 475 -5.36 -20.00 66.66
C PRO A 475 -5.56 -19.43 65.25
N LEU A 476 -6.45 -20.04 64.44
CA LEU A 476 -6.80 -19.56 63.11
C LEU A 476 -7.55 -18.22 63.16
N LEU A 477 -8.47 -18.06 64.10
CA LEU A 477 -9.18 -16.80 64.36
C LEU A 477 -8.21 -15.71 64.81
N ILE A 478 -7.27 -16.04 65.71
CA ILE A 478 -6.22 -15.10 66.14
C ILE A 478 -5.36 -14.71 64.95
N LEU A 479 -4.91 -15.66 64.13
CA LEU A 479 -4.10 -15.41 62.93
C LEU A 479 -4.84 -14.54 61.91
N LEU A 480 -6.15 -14.76 61.72
CA LEU A 480 -7.02 -13.92 60.91
C LEU A 480 -7.19 -12.52 61.47
N ILE A 481 -7.31 -12.38 62.80
CA ILE A 481 -7.37 -11.08 63.48
C ILE A 481 -6.03 -10.33 63.35
N THR A 482 -4.89 -11.02 63.40
CA THR A 482 -3.59 -10.39 63.12
C THR A 482 -3.45 -10.00 61.65
N MET A 483 -3.88 -10.85 60.72
CA MET A 483 -3.94 -10.49 59.30
C MET A 483 -4.89 -9.30 59.05
N TYR A 484 -6.02 -9.24 59.75
CA TYR A 484 -6.99 -8.14 59.77
C TYR A 484 -6.40 -6.81 60.28
N LYS A 485 -5.51 -6.87 61.29
CA LYS A 485 -4.89 -5.68 61.87
C LYS A 485 -3.75 -5.14 61.00
N TYR A 486 -3.05 -5.99 60.27
CA TYR A 486 -1.82 -5.63 59.55
C TYR A 486 -1.99 -5.50 58.03
N ASN A 487 -3.02 -6.10 57.41
CA ASN A 487 -3.16 -6.12 55.96
C ASN A 487 -4.16 -5.06 55.47
N LYS A 488 -3.68 -3.97 54.88
CA LYS A 488 -4.55 -2.88 54.34
C LYS A 488 -5.24 -3.24 53.00
N ARG A 489 -5.08 -4.46 52.49
CA ARG A 489 -5.19 -4.80 51.06
C ARG A 489 -6.44 -5.61 50.62
N HIS A 490 -7.47 -5.74 51.44
CA HIS A 490 -8.41 -6.88 51.33
C HIS A 490 -9.30 -7.01 50.07
N HIS A 491 -9.58 -5.91 49.36
CA HIS A 491 -10.30 -5.94 48.09
C HIS A 491 -9.68 -4.99 47.07
N LEU A 492 -9.81 -5.36 45.80
CA LEU A 492 -9.34 -4.61 44.64
C LEU A 492 -10.53 -4.07 43.84
N MET A 493 -10.34 -2.87 43.30
CA MET A 493 -11.32 -2.12 42.52
C MET A 493 -10.66 -1.61 41.26
N LEU A 494 -11.26 -1.91 40.12
CA LEU A 494 -10.98 -1.37 38.82
C LEU A 494 -11.69 -0.02 38.67
N ILE A 495 -10.94 1.03 38.37
CA ILE A 495 -11.41 2.41 38.36
C ILE A 495 -11.02 3.05 37.05
N PRO A 496 -11.93 3.80 36.40
CA PRO A 496 -11.59 4.59 35.24
C PRO A 496 -10.61 5.70 35.62
N VAL A 497 -9.59 5.89 34.81
CA VAL A 497 -8.70 7.06 34.90
C VAL A 497 -9.30 8.12 33.99
N GLU A 498 -9.88 9.18 34.57
CA GLU A 498 -10.35 10.32 33.80
C GLU A 498 -9.14 11.11 33.27
N GLY A 499 -9.11 11.32 31.95
CA GLY A 499 -8.16 12.20 31.25
C GLY A 499 -7.02 11.48 30.52
N VAL A 500 -7.14 11.35 29.19
CA VAL A 500 -6.04 11.48 28.23
C VAL A 500 -6.62 12.14 26.96
N ASN A 501 -6.92 13.45 27.04
CA ASN A 501 -6.78 14.29 25.85
C ASN A 501 -5.31 14.74 25.85
N ASP A 502 -4.41 13.90 25.36
CA ASP A 502 -3.10 14.37 24.88
C ASP A 502 -3.30 14.86 23.43
N SER A 503 -4.17 15.86 23.26
CA SER A 503 -4.40 16.54 21.98
C SER A 503 -3.64 17.87 21.86
N ASP A 504 -2.76 18.20 22.81
CA ASP A 504 -2.13 19.52 22.87
C ASP A 504 -0.59 19.50 22.76
N ASP A 505 0.01 18.48 22.13
CA ASP A 505 1.42 18.54 21.72
C ASP A 505 1.66 17.78 20.40
N TYR A 506 1.08 18.30 19.30
CA TYR A 506 1.60 18.08 17.94
C TYR A 506 1.55 19.43 17.19
N GLU A 507 2.59 20.25 17.40
CA GLU A 507 3.08 21.21 16.39
C GLU A 507 4.04 20.51 15.41
#